data_AF-A0AAU1KQP5-F1
#
_entry.id   AF-A0AAU1KQP5-F1
#
_cell.length_a   1.000
_cell.length_b   1.000
_cell.length_c   1.000
_cell.angle_alpha   90.00
_cell.angle_beta   90.00
_cell.angle_gamma   90.00
#
_symmetry.space_group_name_H-M   'P 1'
#
loop_
_entity.id
_entity.type
_entity.pdbx_description
1 polymer ?
#
loop_
_entity_poly.entity_id
_entity_poly.type
_entity_poly.pdbx_seq_one_letter_code
_entity_poly.pdbx_strand_id
1 'polypeptide(L)' 'MQNTLRPAGPARPSAAEANEAIRHLVETWDGEWPSEAYEFLLEEWAVASRAEELASVQ' A
#
# COMPACT_ATOMS: atom_id res chain seq x y z
N MET A 1 18.01 11.00 -27.25
CA MET A 1 17.08 9.86 -27.23
C MET A 1 16.29 9.96 -25.95
N GLN A 2 14.97 10.06 -26.05
CA GLN A 2 14.08 10.58 -25.00
C GLN A 2 13.92 9.54 -23.87
N ASN A 3 14.19 9.98 -22.64
CA ASN A 3 13.99 9.20 -21.42
C ASN A 3 12.51 8.84 -21.30
N THR A 4 12.17 7.56 -21.39
CA THR A 4 10.80 7.07 -21.32
C THR A 4 10.31 7.10 -19.87
N LEU A 5 9.97 8.29 -19.38
CA LEU A 5 9.10 8.43 -18.21
C LEU A 5 7.73 7.88 -18.62
N ARG A 6 7.55 6.57 -18.45
CA ARG A 6 6.23 5.95 -18.54
C ARG A 6 5.34 6.73 -17.58
N PRO A 7 4.13 7.15 -17.99
CA PRO A 7 3.20 7.73 -17.05
C PRO A 7 3.00 6.68 -15.95
N ALA A 8 3.25 7.06 -14.71
CA ALA A 8 2.78 6.29 -13.59
C ALA A 8 1.27 6.18 -13.82
N GLY A 9 0.80 5.01 -14.27
CA GLY A 9 -0.61 4.63 -14.14
C GLY A 9 -1.01 4.83 -12.68
N PRO A 10 -2.32 4.88 -12.35
CA PRO A 10 -2.80 5.23 -11.02
C PRO A 10 -1.91 4.56 -9.99
N ALA A 11 -1.09 5.37 -9.32
CA ALA A 11 0.01 4.85 -8.54
C ALA A 11 -0.66 4.02 -7.46
N ARG A 12 -0.39 2.71 -7.46
CA ARG A 12 -0.77 1.87 -6.33
C ARG A 12 -0.28 2.59 -5.07
N PRO A 13 -1.08 2.62 -3.99
CA PRO A 13 -0.65 3.27 -2.76
C PRO A 13 0.71 2.71 -2.34
N SER A 14 1.59 3.60 -1.91
CA SER A 14 2.90 3.26 -1.36
C SER A 14 2.72 2.40 -0.11
N ALA A 15 3.74 1.65 0.30
CA ALA A 15 3.68 0.86 1.51
C ALA A 15 3.38 1.72 2.75
N ALA A 16 3.88 2.96 2.77
CA ALA A 16 3.57 3.93 3.82
C ALA A 16 2.08 4.32 3.85
N GLU A 17 1.47 4.55 2.69
CA GLU A 17 0.05 4.94 2.57
C GLU A 17 -0.87 3.78 2.98
N ALA A 18 -0.55 2.55 2.57
CA ALA A 18 -1.29 1.36 3.01
C ALA A 18 -1.16 1.16 4.53
N ASN A 19 0.03 1.36 5.11
CA ASN A 19 0.23 1.27 6.56
C ASN A 19 -0.53 2.35 7.33
N GLU A 20 -0.63 3.57 6.80
CA GLU A 20 -1.40 4.64 7.42
C GLU A 20 -2.90 4.30 7.42
N ALA A 21 -3.42 3.76 6.31
CA ALA A 21 -4.80 3.30 6.24
C ALA A 21 -5.08 2.16 7.24
N ILE A 22 -4.14 1.22 7.42
CA ILE A 22 -4.24 0.17 8.44
C ILE A 22 -4.27 0.79 9.85
N ARG A 23 -3.37 1.72 10.15
CA ARG A 23 -3.35 2.41 11.45
C ARG A 23 -4.66 3.14 11.71
N HIS A 24 -5.15 3.90 10.74
CA HIS A 24 -6.42 4.60 10.85
C HIS A 24 -7.59 3.64 11.06
N LEU A 25 -7.63 2.51 10.34
CA LEU A 25 -8.65 1.47 10.54
C LEU A 25 -8.63 0.94 11.98
N VAL A 26 -7.45 0.60 12.51
CA VAL A 26 -7.28 0.10 13.88
C VAL A 26 -7.68 1.16 14.92
N GLU A 27 -7.28 2.42 14.72
CA GLU A 27 -7.49 3.51 15.68
C GLU A 27 -8.93 4.03 15.71
N THR A 28 -9.65 3.94 14.59
CA THR A 28 -11.03 4.46 14.50
C THR A 28 -12.10 3.40 14.70
N TRP A 29 -11.70 2.13 14.83
CA TRP A 29 -12.64 1.03 14.96
C TRP A 29 -13.21 0.91 16.38
N ASP A 30 -14.54 0.93 16.49
CA ASP A 30 -15.28 0.81 17.76
C ASP A 30 -16.47 -0.17 17.63
N GLY A 31 -16.21 -1.42 17.21
CA GLY A 31 -17.26 -2.43 16.99
C GLY A 31 -16.78 -3.86 16.67
N GLU A 32 -17.55 -4.60 15.86
CA GLU A 32 -17.13 -5.87 15.24
C GLU A 32 -16.00 -5.73 14.21
N TRP A 33 -14.82 -6.25 14.50
CA TRP A 33 -13.63 -6.10 13.66
C TRP A 33 -13.87 -6.32 12.13
N PRO A 34 -13.54 -5.33 11.27
CA PRO A 34 -13.75 -5.41 9.83
C PRO A 34 -12.61 -6.21 9.18
N SER A 35 -12.62 -7.53 9.37
CA SER A 35 -11.55 -8.42 8.94
C SER A 35 -11.26 -8.31 7.44
N GLU A 36 -12.31 -8.26 6.60
CA GLU A 36 -12.16 -8.18 5.13
C GLU A 36 -11.43 -6.90 4.70
N ALA A 37 -11.78 -5.75 5.29
CA ALA A 37 -11.12 -4.47 4.99
C ALA A 37 -9.66 -4.47 5.47
N TYR A 38 -9.40 -5.05 6.64
CA TYR A 38 -8.05 -5.20 7.17
C TYR A 38 -7.18 -6.12 6.31
N GLU A 39 -7.71 -7.27 5.88
CA GLU A 39 -7.04 -8.23 5.00
C GLU A 39 -6.69 -7.62 3.64
N PHE A 40 -7.62 -6.85 3.05
CA PHE A 40 -7.36 -6.12 1.82
C PHE A 40 -6.20 -5.13 1.97
N LEU A 41 -6.18 -4.35 3.06
CA LEU A 41 -5.10 -3.40 3.32
C LEU A 41 -3.76 -4.09 3.57
N LEU A 42 -3.75 -5.27 4.21
CA LEU A 42 -2.53 -6.08 4.39
C LEU A 42 -1.98 -6.59 3.05
N GLU A 43 -2.85 -7.02 2.13
CA GLU A 43 -2.42 -7.46 0.80
C GLU A 43 -1.79 -6.30 0.02
N GLU A 44 -2.46 -5.15 -0.03
CA GLU A 44 -1.93 -3.96 -0.69
C GLU A 44 -0.61 -3.49 -0.07
N TRP A 45 -0.50 -3.51 1.27
CA TRP A 45 0.75 -3.21 1.95
C TRP A 45 1.87 -4.20 1.61
N ALA A 46 1.58 -5.51 1.57
CA ALA A 46 2.58 -6.53 1.26
C ALA A 46 3.08 -6.40 -0.18
N VAL A 47 2.18 -6.14 -1.13
CA VAL A 47 2.53 -5.92 -2.54
C VAL A 47 3.37 -4.65 -2.70
N ALA A 48 2.99 -3.55 -2.07
CA ALA A 48 3.73 -2.29 -2.14
C ALA A 48 5.11 -2.42 -1.48
N SER A 49 5.18 -3.04 -0.29
CA SER A 49 6.44 -3.26 0.45
C SER A 49 7.44 -4.08 -0.37
N ARG A 50 6.95 -5.15 -1.02
CA ARG A 50 7.79 -5.97 -1.90
C ARG A 50 8.26 -5.21 -3.13
N ALA A 51 7.40 -4.38 -3.73
CA ALA A 51 7.77 -3.57 -4.88
C ALA A 51 8.86 -2.53 -4.51
N GLU A 52 8.72 -1.89 -3.35
CA GLU A 52 9.69 -0.91 -2.82
C GLU A 52 11.02 -1.56 -2.43
N GLU A 53 11.00 -2.75 -1.81
CA GLU A 53 12.20 -3.53 -1.51
C GLU A 53 12.97 -3.84 -2.81
N LEU A 54 12.28 -4.35 -3.84
CA LEU A 54 12.86 -4.64 -5.15
C LEU A 54 13.37 -3.38 -5.87
N ALA A 55 12.76 -2.23 -5.64
CA ALA A 55 13.22 -0.95 -6.17
C ALA A 55 14.46 -0.44 -5.42
N SER A 56 14.62 -0.76 -4.13
CA SER A 56 15.74 -0.30 -3.29
C SER A 56 17.04 -1.07 -3.51
N VAL A 57 16.98 -2.23 -4.17
CA VAL A 57 18.15 -3.08 -4.49
C VAL A 57 18.68 -2.89 -5.92
N GLN A 58 18.11 -1.95 -6.69
CA GLN A 58 18.58 -1.57 -8.04
C GLN A 58 19.39 -0.28 -8.02
#